data_AF-A0A7U6QI17-F1
#
_entry.id   AF-A0A7U6QI17-F1
#
_cell.length_a   1.000
_cell.length_b   1.000
_cell.length_c   1.000
_cell.angle_alpha   90.00
_cell.angle_beta   90.00
_cell.angle_gamma   90.00
#
_symmetry.space_group_name_H-M   'P 1'
#
loop_
_entity.id
_entity.type
_entity.pdbx_description
1 polymer ?
#
loop_
_entity_poly.entity_id
_entity_poly.type
_entity_poly.pdbx_seq_one_letter_code
_entity_poly.pdbx_strand_id
1 'polypeptide(L)'
;MRKAGIIIAIVLILVLSWTVGISAFSGKERKQEIRQAREAVKRGKEQERLGAYGAVIDYYSDAISLDPTVDHYYLLAKFYQSKKKNELYEKTLQAMVEKFPSDPTAYESLASYYESMRSYEECINMVRAADSQKVHTKKLDQIYNQNRYHYHIVGGNYSECNSFVSGYSQVTYEDHQYLVNEKLELFNKEATYTTLSPFFSDMTGVTTNKGESYFIKTNNMKYLCSEKHYSYLGGLSEGLAVAVRDNKYYYVDGTFREVYGPYEFASTMKNEVAAIKKDGKYYLIDHSGNIIGKDHYDDIKLDDYDICCNQDVIFVKKDDKYHMVDKDGESVGKSTFEDAVPFEDDNMAAVKSKGKWGFVNNEGAVIIKPTYEEALSFSQGLAAVKKDFYWGYINANNKMVIKPAFDKAKNFRDNMAPILKDGFWKYIKLDVSE
;
A
#
# COMPACT_ATOMS: atom_id res chain seq x y z
N MET A 1 -20.31 -12.21 0.64
CA MET A 1 -21.31 -11.47 1.46
C MET A 1 -21.93 -12.39 2.50
N ARG A 2 -21.42 -12.35 3.74
CA ARG A 2 -22.17 -12.76 4.92
C ARG A 2 -22.00 -11.62 5.91
N LYS A 3 -23.11 -10.92 6.18
CA LYS A 3 -23.22 -9.91 7.23
C LYS A 3 -22.82 -10.58 8.54
N ALA A 4 -21.65 -10.25 9.09
CA ALA A 4 -21.24 -10.67 10.43
C ALA A 4 -21.75 -9.63 11.43
N GLY A 5 -23.06 -9.68 11.70
CA GLY A 5 -23.67 -9.11 12.88
C GLY A 5 -24.08 -10.26 13.79
N ILE A 6 -23.28 -10.52 14.82
CA ILE A 6 -23.52 -11.46 15.94
C ILE A 6 -22.77 -10.79 17.10
N ILE A 7 -23.33 -9.87 17.91
CA ILE A 7 -24.34 -10.00 18.98
C ILE A 7 -24.39 -11.38 19.66
N ILE A 8 -24.17 -11.34 20.99
CA ILE A 8 -24.35 -12.36 22.06
C ILE A 8 -23.08 -13.22 22.31
N ALA A 9 -22.46 -13.31 23.50
CA ALA A 9 -22.88 -13.11 24.90
C ALA A 9 -21.65 -12.79 25.80
N ILE A 10 -21.74 -11.89 26.80
CA ILE A 10 -21.94 -12.21 28.23
C ILE A 10 -20.88 -13.25 28.70
N VAL A 11 -19.77 -12.88 29.33
CA VAL A 11 -19.59 -12.54 30.76
C VAL A 11 -18.28 -11.74 30.91
N LEU A 12 -18.38 -10.47 31.30
CA LEU A 12 -17.37 -9.61 31.97
C LEU A 12 -17.78 -8.12 31.95
N ILE A 13 -19.00 -7.80 31.49
CA ILE A 13 -19.65 -6.51 31.72
C ILE A 13 -20.66 -6.71 32.85
N LEU A 14 -20.16 -6.82 34.09
CA LEU A 14 -20.96 -6.65 35.31
C LEU A 14 -20.19 -5.94 36.43
N VAL A 15 -19.22 -5.08 36.07
CA VAL A 15 -18.62 -4.09 37.01
C VAL A 15 -18.54 -2.66 36.42
N LEU A 16 -18.90 -2.42 35.14
CA LEU A 16 -18.77 -1.10 34.51
C LEU A 16 -20.10 -0.38 34.22
N SER A 17 -21.19 -0.73 34.89
CA SER A 17 -22.46 0.01 34.78
C SER A 17 -22.91 0.60 36.12
N TRP A 18 -22.16 1.57 36.62
CA TRP A 18 -22.72 2.62 37.47
C TRP A 18 -22.43 3.97 36.83
N THR A 19 -23.44 4.49 36.13
CA THR A 19 -23.57 5.93 35.89
C THR A 19 -23.76 6.61 37.24
N VAL A 20 -22.68 7.08 37.85
CA VAL A 20 -22.78 8.13 38.87
C VAL A 20 -22.68 9.45 38.13
N GLY A 21 -23.78 10.21 38.24
CA GLY A 21 -23.89 11.55 37.70
C GLY A 21 -22.74 12.43 38.14
N ILE A 22 -22.32 13.28 37.21
CA ILE A 22 -21.45 14.42 37.46
C ILE A 22 -22.21 15.35 38.40
N SER A 23 -22.01 15.18 39.69
CA SER A 23 -22.25 16.21 40.71
C SER A 23 -20.93 16.44 41.44
N ALA A 24 -20.62 17.71 41.66
CA ALA A 24 -19.35 18.19 42.19
C ALA A 24 -18.94 17.46 43.49
N PHE A 25 -18.00 16.52 43.39
CA PHE A 25 -17.44 15.82 44.55
C PHE A 25 -16.59 16.77 45.39
N SER A 26 -16.79 16.72 46.71
CA SER A 26 -15.97 17.47 47.65
C SER A 26 -14.53 16.97 47.56
N GLY A 27 -13.54 17.87 47.60
CA GLY A 27 -12.12 17.48 47.57
C GLY A 27 -11.67 16.56 48.71
N LYS A 28 -12.53 16.29 49.70
CA LYS A 28 -12.31 15.37 50.82
C LYS A 28 -12.63 13.92 50.45
N GLU A 29 -13.70 13.68 49.70
CA GLU A 29 -14.11 12.33 49.24
C GLU A 29 -13.12 11.79 48.21
N ARG A 30 -12.72 12.60 47.22
CA ARG A 30 -11.71 12.18 46.25
C ARG A 30 -10.36 11.81 46.90
N LYS A 31 -9.95 12.54 47.94
CA LYS A 31 -8.74 12.22 48.72
C LYS A 31 -8.88 10.89 49.46
N GLN A 32 -10.09 10.56 49.91
CA GLN A 32 -10.37 9.29 50.57
C GLN A 32 -10.30 8.12 49.58
N GLU A 33 -10.89 8.25 48.39
CA GLU A 33 -10.81 7.24 47.32
C GLU A 33 -9.35 6.95 46.93
N ILE A 34 -8.55 8.00 46.69
CA ILE A 34 -7.11 7.86 46.36
C ILE A 34 -6.37 7.13 47.49
N ARG A 35 -6.70 7.41 48.75
CA ARG A 35 -6.09 6.71 49.90
C ARG A 35 -6.47 5.23 49.92
N GLN A 36 -7.74 4.91 49.65
CA GLN A 36 -8.24 3.53 49.60
C GLN A 36 -7.61 2.77 48.42
N ALA A 37 -7.47 3.38 47.25
CA ALA A 37 -6.82 2.79 46.09
C ALA A 37 -5.35 2.43 46.39
N ARG A 38 -4.60 3.34 47.03
CA ARG A 38 -3.21 3.07 47.47
C ARG A 38 -3.13 1.91 48.46
N GLU A 39 -4.10 1.81 49.37
CA GLU A 39 -4.16 0.70 50.32
C GLU A 39 -4.47 -0.63 49.62
N ALA A 40 -5.39 -0.63 48.65
CA ALA A 40 -5.70 -1.79 47.83
C ALA A 40 -4.47 -2.26 47.04
N VAL A 41 -3.72 -1.35 46.39
CA VAL A 41 -2.44 -1.70 45.73
C VAL A 41 -1.44 -2.32 46.71
N LYS A 42 -1.30 -1.78 47.92
CA LYS A 42 -0.41 -2.33 48.95
C LYS A 42 -0.80 -3.75 49.33
N ARG A 43 -2.11 -4.00 49.53
CA ARG A 43 -2.64 -5.33 49.86
C ARG A 43 -2.48 -6.31 48.70
N GLY A 44 -2.76 -5.88 47.46
CA GLY A 44 -2.54 -6.70 46.26
C GLY A 44 -1.10 -7.19 46.12
N LYS A 45 -0.12 -6.30 46.31
CA LYS A 45 1.31 -6.66 46.30
C LYS A 45 1.68 -7.66 47.40
N GLU A 46 1.08 -7.55 48.57
CA GLU A 46 1.31 -8.52 49.66
C GLU A 46 0.69 -9.88 49.33
N GLN A 47 -0.54 -9.92 48.82
CA GLN A 47 -1.19 -11.16 48.39
C GLN A 47 -0.44 -11.84 47.24
N GLU A 48 0.22 -11.07 46.38
CA GLU A 48 1.06 -11.61 45.31
C GLU A 48 2.25 -12.39 45.87
N ARG A 49 2.89 -11.88 46.94
CA ARG A 49 3.97 -12.59 47.66
C ARG A 49 3.48 -13.86 48.36
N LEU A 50 2.23 -13.86 48.80
CA LEU A 50 1.59 -15.00 49.45
C LEU A 50 0.99 -16.01 48.45
N GLY A 51 1.01 -15.71 47.15
CA GLY A 51 0.46 -16.58 46.11
C GLY A 51 -1.08 -16.62 46.03
N ALA A 52 -1.78 -15.66 46.66
CA ALA A 52 -3.24 -15.62 46.72
C ALA A 52 -3.86 -14.91 45.51
N TYR A 53 -3.91 -15.59 44.37
CA TYR A 53 -4.18 -14.96 43.07
C TYR A 53 -5.56 -14.28 42.92
N GLY A 54 -6.62 -14.87 43.46
CA GLY A 54 -7.95 -14.24 43.43
C GLY A 54 -7.94 -12.89 44.15
N ALA A 55 -7.35 -12.85 45.35
CA ALA A 55 -7.25 -11.62 46.13
C ALA A 55 -6.38 -10.55 45.45
N VAL A 56 -5.34 -10.93 44.71
CA VAL A 56 -4.55 -9.97 43.90
C VAL A 56 -5.43 -9.28 42.86
N ILE A 57 -6.25 -10.06 42.13
CA ILE A 57 -7.16 -9.54 41.11
C ILE A 57 -8.18 -8.60 41.74
N ASP A 58 -8.80 -9.01 42.85
CA ASP A 58 -9.78 -8.20 43.56
C ASP A 58 -9.17 -6.86 44.00
N TYR A 59 -8.02 -6.88 44.67
CA TYR A 59 -7.38 -5.66 45.16
C TYR A 59 -6.91 -4.71 44.05
N TYR A 60 -6.36 -5.23 42.95
CA TYR A 60 -5.97 -4.38 41.83
C TYR A 60 -7.19 -3.85 41.06
N SER A 61 -8.27 -4.63 40.96
CA SER A 61 -9.53 -4.17 40.35
C SER A 61 -10.23 -3.10 41.20
N ASP A 62 -10.19 -3.24 42.52
CA ASP A 62 -10.66 -2.23 43.47
C ASP A 62 -9.87 -0.93 43.32
N ALA A 63 -8.54 -1.01 43.21
CA ALA A 63 -7.69 0.16 43.01
C ALA A 63 -8.03 0.90 41.71
N ILE A 64 -8.26 0.17 40.61
CA ILE A 64 -8.71 0.72 39.33
C ILE A 64 -10.07 1.40 39.47
N SER A 65 -11.01 0.78 40.18
CA SER A 65 -12.37 1.30 40.33
C SER A 65 -12.41 2.59 41.18
N LEU A 66 -11.59 2.67 42.22
CA LEU A 66 -11.50 3.82 43.13
C LEU A 66 -10.74 5.01 42.51
N ASP A 67 -9.61 4.73 41.87
CA ASP A 67 -8.75 5.75 41.27
C ASP A 67 -8.15 5.21 39.97
N PRO A 68 -8.86 5.34 38.83
CA PRO A 68 -8.35 4.86 37.57
C PRO A 68 -7.06 5.61 37.21
N THR A 69 -5.94 4.90 37.17
CA THR A 69 -4.64 5.43 36.70
C THR A 69 -3.95 4.39 35.82
N VAL A 70 -3.12 4.85 34.88
CA VAL A 70 -2.30 3.97 34.03
C VAL A 70 -1.52 2.94 34.84
N ASP A 71 -0.91 3.36 35.96
CA ASP A 71 -0.17 2.46 36.86
C ASP A 71 -1.04 1.34 37.46
N HIS A 72 -2.28 1.65 37.86
CA HIS A 72 -3.18 0.63 38.42
C HIS A 72 -3.59 -0.42 37.37
N TYR A 73 -3.92 0.02 36.15
CA TYR A 73 -4.17 -0.91 35.04
C TYR A 73 -2.93 -1.73 34.70
N TYR A 74 -1.76 -1.09 34.65
CA TYR A 74 -0.51 -1.75 34.32
C TYR A 74 -0.08 -2.79 35.35
N LEU A 75 -0.35 -2.56 36.64
CA LEU A 75 -0.14 -3.55 37.72
C LEU A 75 -0.98 -4.81 37.49
N LEU A 76 -2.28 -4.65 37.22
CA LEU A 76 -3.17 -5.78 36.95
C LEU A 76 -2.76 -6.52 35.68
N ALA A 77 -2.41 -5.78 34.62
CA ALA A 77 -1.90 -6.36 33.38
C ALA A 77 -0.64 -7.19 33.64
N LYS A 78 0.38 -6.64 34.30
CA LYS A 78 1.61 -7.39 34.65
C LYS A 78 1.33 -8.64 35.47
N PHE A 79 0.37 -8.58 36.38
CA PHE A 79 -0.03 -9.77 37.12
C PHE A 79 -0.59 -10.85 36.17
N TYR A 80 -1.52 -10.51 35.28
CA TYR A 80 -2.04 -11.45 34.28
C TYR A 80 -0.96 -12.01 33.36
N GLN A 81 0.00 -11.17 32.93
CA GLN A 81 1.16 -11.60 32.15
C GLN A 81 2.00 -12.63 32.91
N SER A 82 2.28 -12.40 34.19
CA SER A 82 3.05 -13.33 35.05
C SER A 82 2.38 -14.70 35.19
N LYS A 83 1.04 -14.75 35.08
CA LYS A 83 0.23 -15.97 35.14
C LYS A 83 -0.08 -16.55 33.77
N LYS A 84 0.53 -16.03 32.70
CA LYS A 84 0.30 -16.44 31.31
C LYS A 84 -1.18 -16.38 30.91
N LYS A 85 -1.91 -15.39 31.43
CA LYS A 85 -3.31 -15.13 31.12
C LYS A 85 -3.42 -14.08 30.01
N ASN A 86 -3.02 -14.46 28.80
CA ASN A 86 -2.86 -13.54 27.66
C ASN A 86 -4.16 -12.78 27.32
N GLU A 87 -5.32 -13.44 27.31
CA GLU A 87 -6.60 -12.79 27.02
C GLU A 87 -6.95 -11.70 28.04
N LEU A 88 -6.72 -11.96 29.33
CA LEU A 88 -6.98 -10.98 30.39
C LEU A 88 -5.93 -9.86 30.39
N TYR A 89 -4.68 -10.18 30.06
CA TYR A 89 -3.63 -9.19 29.86
C TYR A 89 -4.00 -8.19 28.77
N GLU A 90 -4.35 -8.69 27.58
CA GLU A 90 -4.76 -7.89 26.43
C GLU A 90 -5.98 -7.02 26.76
N LYS A 91 -7.05 -7.62 27.30
CA LYS A 91 -8.27 -6.88 27.68
C LYS A 91 -7.98 -5.75 28.68
N THR A 92 -7.04 -5.97 29.62
CA THR A 92 -6.65 -4.95 30.60
C THR A 92 -5.91 -3.79 29.92
N LEU A 93 -5.02 -4.08 28.97
CA LEU A 93 -4.32 -3.06 28.19
C LEU A 93 -5.27 -2.28 27.26
N GLN A 94 -6.24 -2.96 26.63
CA GLN A 94 -7.28 -2.31 25.82
C GLN A 94 -8.12 -1.35 26.66
N ALA A 95 -8.61 -1.80 27.83
CA ALA A 95 -9.37 -0.95 28.74
C ALA A 95 -8.53 0.24 29.26
N MET A 96 -7.21 0.08 29.39
CA MET A 96 -6.31 1.18 29.73
C MET A 96 -6.22 2.22 28.61
N VAL A 97 -6.09 1.81 27.34
CA VAL A 97 -6.10 2.71 26.18
C VAL A 97 -7.42 3.47 26.08
N GLU A 98 -8.55 2.76 26.23
CA GLU A 98 -9.89 3.38 26.23
C GLU A 98 -10.05 4.43 27.33
N LYS A 99 -9.50 4.15 28.52
CA LYS A 99 -9.61 5.04 29.68
C LYS A 99 -8.67 6.25 29.58
N PHE A 100 -7.50 6.08 28.97
CA PHE A 100 -6.44 7.10 28.88
C PHE A 100 -6.00 7.31 27.43
N PRO A 101 -6.87 7.83 26.55
CA PRO A 101 -6.59 7.95 25.11
C PRO A 101 -5.47 8.97 24.79
N SER A 102 -5.04 9.79 25.74
CA SER A 102 -3.92 10.72 25.56
C SER A 102 -2.63 10.26 26.25
N ASP A 103 -2.62 9.09 26.90
CA ASP A 103 -1.44 8.61 27.62
C ASP A 103 -0.57 7.71 26.73
N PRO A 104 0.71 8.06 26.50
CA PRO A 104 1.61 7.28 25.66
C PRO A 104 1.86 5.86 26.17
N THR A 105 1.92 5.67 27.49
CA THR A 105 2.22 4.38 28.12
C THR A 105 1.18 3.34 27.76
N ALA A 106 -0.08 3.77 27.61
CA ALA A 106 -1.18 2.88 27.28
C ALA A 106 -1.00 2.27 25.89
N TYR A 107 -0.76 3.11 24.88
CA TYR A 107 -0.48 2.69 23.51
C TYR A 107 0.81 1.89 23.40
N GLU A 108 1.89 2.37 24.01
CA GLU A 108 3.19 1.68 23.95
C GLU A 108 3.12 0.27 24.53
N SER A 109 2.36 0.08 25.62
CA SER A 109 2.21 -1.22 26.27
C SER A 109 1.44 -2.21 25.38
N LEU A 110 0.32 -1.77 24.80
CA LEU A 110 -0.51 -2.61 23.94
C LEU A 110 0.17 -2.91 22.60
N ALA A 111 0.80 -1.91 21.96
CA ALA A 111 1.56 -2.10 20.73
C ALA A 111 2.74 -3.07 20.95
N SER A 112 3.51 -2.93 22.04
CA SER A 112 4.60 -3.86 22.37
C SER A 112 4.10 -5.29 22.61
N TYR A 113 2.89 -5.44 23.16
CA TYR A 113 2.28 -6.75 23.33
C TYR A 113 1.94 -7.38 21.97
N TYR A 114 1.28 -6.65 21.07
CA TYR A 114 0.96 -7.13 19.72
C TYR A 114 2.22 -7.48 18.92
N GLU A 115 3.25 -6.65 19.01
CA GLU A 115 4.57 -6.95 18.44
C GLU A 115 5.15 -8.27 18.97
N SER A 116 5.09 -8.50 20.29
CA SER A 116 5.59 -9.74 20.90
C SER A 116 4.82 -11.00 20.45
N MET A 117 3.55 -10.82 20.06
CA MET A 117 2.69 -11.86 19.52
C MET A 117 2.82 -12.03 18.00
N ARG A 118 3.62 -11.19 17.32
CA ARG A 118 3.73 -11.08 15.86
C ARG A 118 2.40 -10.71 15.17
N SER A 119 1.55 -10.02 15.91
CA SER A 119 0.29 -9.42 15.45
C SER A 119 0.60 -8.04 14.86
N TYR A 120 1.27 -8.02 13.70
CA TYR A 120 1.83 -6.78 13.15
C TYR A 120 0.74 -5.79 12.71
N GLU A 121 -0.39 -6.28 12.20
CA GLU A 121 -1.52 -5.43 11.82
C GLU A 121 -2.11 -4.69 13.05
N GLU A 122 -2.38 -5.42 14.13
CA GLU A 122 -2.86 -4.86 15.39
C GLU A 122 -1.85 -3.91 16.02
N CYS A 123 -0.56 -4.22 15.89
CA CYS A 123 0.53 -3.38 16.32
C CYS A 123 0.53 -2.02 15.60
N ILE A 124 0.43 -2.00 14.28
CA ILE A 124 0.39 -0.77 13.50
C ILE A 124 -0.94 -0.02 13.70
N ASN A 125 -2.07 -0.73 13.81
CA ASN A 125 -3.36 -0.12 14.13
C ASN A 125 -3.33 0.61 15.48
N MET A 126 -2.58 0.09 16.47
CA MET A 126 -2.36 0.84 17.72
C MET A 126 -1.52 2.09 17.55
N VAL A 127 -0.48 2.07 16.72
CA VAL A 127 0.30 3.29 16.44
C VAL A 127 -0.59 4.34 15.76
N ARG A 128 -1.38 3.95 14.75
CA ARG A 128 -2.36 4.83 14.08
C ARG A 128 -3.40 5.40 15.06
N ALA A 129 -3.88 4.57 15.98
CA ALA A 129 -4.80 5.01 17.02
C ALA A 129 -4.15 6.06 17.94
N ALA A 130 -2.88 5.88 18.32
CA ALA A 130 -2.12 6.87 19.09
C ALA A 130 -1.96 8.19 18.32
N ASP A 131 -1.60 8.12 17.03
CA ASP A 131 -1.47 9.30 16.16
C ASP A 131 -2.79 10.09 16.04
N SER A 132 -3.93 9.38 15.95
CA SER A 132 -5.26 10.01 15.94
C SER A 132 -5.56 10.82 17.21
N GLN A 133 -4.95 10.44 18.33
CA GLN A 133 -5.03 11.13 19.61
C GLN A 133 -3.88 12.12 19.83
N LYS A 134 -3.05 12.37 18.80
CA LYS A 134 -1.85 13.23 18.85
C LYS A 134 -0.80 12.75 19.86
N VAL A 135 -0.75 11.44 20.09
CA VAL A 135 0.22 10.79 20.98
C VAL A 135 1.37 10.27 20.13
N HIS A 136 2.50 10.96 20.17
CA HIS A 136 3.70 10.60 19.39
C HIS A 136 4.86 10.29 20.33
N THR A 137 5.49 9.14 20.17
CA THR A 137 6.69 8.77 20.92
C THR A 137 7.70 8.06 20.02
N LYS A 138 8.99 8.20 20.36
CA LYS A 138 10.07 7.49 19.66
C LYS A 138 9.88 5.97 19.65
N LYS A 139 9.23 5.42 20.68
CA LYS A 139 8.98 3.99 20.78
C LYS A 139 7.90 3.55 19.81
N LEU A 140 6.80 4.31 19.70
CA LEU A 140 5.77 4.05 18.69
C LEU A 140 6.33 4.18 17.26
N ASP A 141 7.17 5.19 17.00
CA ASP A 141 7.87 5.33 15.72
C ASP A 141 8.75 4.12 15.41
N GLN A 142 9.49 3.61 16.41
CA GLN A 142 10.32 2.42 16.26
C GLN A 142 9.50 1.19 15.92
N ILE A 143 8.42 0.95 16.69
CA ILE A 143 7.49 -0.15 16.47
C ILE A 143 6.92 -0.07 15.05
N TYR A 144 6.45 1.10 14.62
CA TYR A 144 5.90 1.28 13.29
C TYR A 144 6.91 0.97 12.18
N ASN A 145 8.10 1.56 12.27
CA ASN A 145 9.15 1.41 11.25
C ASN A 145 9.75 0.00 11.18
N GLN A 146 9.70 -0.77 12.27
CA GLN A 146 10.19 -2.14 12.31
C GLN A 146 9.18 -3.13 11.74
N ASN A 147 7.88 -2.91 11.99
CA ASN A 147 6.87 -3.92 11.74
C ASN A 147 6.06 -3.72 10.44
N ARG A 148 6.02 -2.51 9.87
CA ARG A 148 5.18 -2.21 8.69
C ARG A 148 5.61 -2.90 7.39
N TYR A 149 6.80 -3.50 7.34
CA TYR A 149 7.35 -4.16 6.14
C TYR A 149 7.38 -5.69 6.27
N HIS A 150 6.75 -6.25 7.30
CA HIS A 150 6.52 -7.69 7.36
C HIS A 150 5.64 -8.12 6.20
N TYR A 151 5.95 -9.27 5.63
CA TYR A 151 5.28 -9.78 4.44
C TYR A 151 5.23 -11.30 4.46
N HIS A 152 4.29 -11.84 3.69
CA HIS A 152 4.23 -13.24 3.33
C HIS A 152 4.14 -13.41 1.81
N ILE A 153 4.67 -14.52 1.30
CA ILE A 153 4.56 -14.88 -0.11
C ILE A 153 3.19 -15.54 -0.33
N VAL A 154 2.44 -15.07 -1.32
CA VAL A 154 1.14 -15.58 -1.72
C VAL A 154 1.11 -15.93 -3.22
N GLY A 155 0.16 -16.79 -3.59
CA GLY A 155 0.02 -17.29 -4.96
C GLY A 155 1.02 -18.39 -5.32
N GLY A 156 1.03 -18.81 -6.58
CA GLY A 156 1.96 -19.85 -7.00
C GLY A 156 1.94 -20.22 -8.48
N ASN A 157 3.16 -20.38 -9.00
CA ASN A 157 3.54 -21.03 -10.26
C ASN A 157 3.04 -20.38 -11.54
N TYR A 158 2.87 -19.06 -11.52
CA TYR A 158 2.62 -18.29 -12.73
C TYR A 158 3.90 -18.21 -13.57
N SER A 159 3.75 -18.29 -14.90
CA SER A 159 4.82 -17.98 -15.84
C SER A 159 5.06 -16.48 -15.94
N GLU A 160 4.05 -15.65 -15.60
CA GLU A 160 4.15 -14.19 -15.53
C GLU A 160 3.12 -13.59 -14.56
N CYS A 161 3.48 -12.47 -13.93
CA CYS A 161 2.59 -11.66 -13.08
C CYS A 161 2.81 -10.17 -13.36
N ASN A 162 1.71 -9.43 -13.47
CA ASN A 162 1.74 -7.97 -13.49
C ASN A 162 1.51 -7.42 -12.08
N SER A 163 1.86 -6.15 -11.86
CA SER A 163 1.55 -5.49 -10.60
C SER A 163 0.03 -5.24 -10.50
N PHE A 164 -0.48 -5.20 -9.27
CA PHE A 164 -1.90 -4.94 -9.04
C PHE A 164 -2.29 -3.52 -9.46
N VAL A 165 -3.50 -3.37 -9.99
CA VAL A 165 -4.12 -2.07 -10.24
C VAL A 165 -5.61 -2.17 -9.92
N SER A 166 -6.10 -1.30 -9.03
CA SER A 166 -7.50 -1.25 -8.61
C SER A 166 -8.01 -2.60 -8.09
N GLY A 167 -7.19 -3.34 -7.35
CA GLY A 167 -7.53 -4.61 -6.71
C GLY A 167 -7.44 -5.84 -7.62
N TYR A 168 -6.92 -5.67 -8.84
CA TYR A 168 -6.80 -6.75 -9.82
C TYR A 168 -5.39 -6.86 -10.40
N SER A 169 -4.97 -8.08 -10.72
CA SER A 169 -3.73 -8.32 -11.48
C SER A 169 -3.92 -9.36 -12.57
N GLN A 170 -3.23 -9.14 -13.69
CA GLN A 170 -3.10 -10.11 -14.77
C GLN A 170 -2.00 -11.11 -14.44
N VAL A 171 -2.30 -12.39 -14.62
CA VAL A 171 -1.36 -13.49 -14.43
C VAL A 171 -1.40 -14.44 -15.62
N THR A 172 -0.25 -15.02 -15.97
CA THR A 172 -0.16 -16.06 -16.99
C THR A 172 0.09 -17.41 -16.31
N TYR A 173 -0.72 -18.40 -16.65
CA TYR A 173 -0.61 -19.78 -16.16
C TYR A 173 -0.92 -20.74 -17.30
N GLU A 174 -0.08 -21.76 -17.53
CA GLU A 174 -0.23 -22.74 -18.63
C GLU A 174 -0.53 -22.06 -19.99
N ASP A 175 0.22 -21.02 -20.34
CA ASP A 175 0.09 -20.23 -21.59
C ASP A 175 -1.23 -19.46 -21.77
N HIS A 176 -2.04 -19.32 -20.72
CA HIS A 176 -3.27 -18.55 -20.73
C HIS A 176 -3.21 -17.37 -19.76
N GLN A 177 -3.82 -16.25 -20.14
CA GLN A 177 -3.92 -15.05 -19.31
C GLN A 177 -5.22 -15.06 -18.51
N TYR A 178 -5.09 -14.74 -17.23
CA TYR A 178 -6.19 -14.63 -16.28
C TYR A 178 -6.12 -13.31 -15.54
N LEU A 179 -7.26 -12.91 -14.98
CA LEU A 179 -7.34 -11.85 -14.01
C LEU A 179 -7.61 -12.44 -12.64
N VAL A 180 -6.91 -11.96 -11.62
CA VAL A 180 -7.12 -12.36 -10.23
C VAL A 180 -7.36 -11.13 -9.36
N ASN A 181 -8.19 -11.29 -8.32
CA ASN A 181 -8.37 -10.27 -7.29
C ASN A 181 -7.25 -10.35 -6.22
N GLU A 182 -7.27 -9.47 -5.21
CA GLU A 182 -6.29 -9.47 -4.10
C GLU A 182 -6.27 -10.74 -3.24
N LYS A 183 -7.30 -11.59 -3.35
CA LYS A 183 -7.34 -12.93 -2.74
C LYS A 183 -6.82 -14.02 -3.66
N LEU A 184 -6.33 -13.62 -4.84
CA LEU A 184 -5.88 -14.47 -5.93
C LEU A 184 -6.98 -15.39 -6.48
N GLU A 185 -8.23 -14.99 -6.33
CA GLU A 185 -9.37 -15.68 -6.93
C GLU A 185 -9.56 -15.20 -8.37
N LEU A 186 -9.78 -16.13 -9.30
CA LEU A 186 -10.05 -15.82 -10.70
C LEU A 186 -11.26 -14.90 -10.84
N PHE A 187 -11.05 -13.76 -11.50
CA PHE A 187 -12.09 -12.88 -11.97
C PHE A 187 -12.64 -13.41 -13.30
N ASN A 188 -13.96 -13.52 -13.38
CA ASN A 188 -14.69 -14.04 -14.54
C ASN A 188 -14.19 -15.41 -15.04
N LYS A 189 -14.56 -16.48 -14.31
CA LYS A 189 -14.17 -17.87 -14.62
C LYS A 189 -14.64 -18.38 -15.99
N GLU A 190 -15.57 -17.69 -16.64
CA GLU A 190 -16.21 -18.14 -17.89
C GLU A 190 -15.55 -17.55 -19.15
N ALA A 191 -14.64 -16.59 -19.00
CA ALA A 191 -14.02 -15.89 -20.12
C ALA A 191 -12.52 -16.24 -20.26
N THR A 192 -12.09 -16.38 -21.52
CA THR A 192 -10.67 -16.42 -21.90
C THR A 192 -10.35 -15.14 -22.68
N TYR A 193 -9.37 -14.40 -22.21
CA TYR A 193 -8.95 -13.12 -22.80
C TYR A 193 -7.64 -13.31 -23.55
N THR A 194 -7.54 -12.72 -24.74
CA THR A 194 -6.28 -12.60 -25.49
C THR A 194 -5.48 -11.40 -24.99
N THR A 195 -6.17 -10.31 -24.64
CA THR A 195 -5.57 -9.14 -24.01
C THR A 195 -6.50 -8.59 -22.94
N LEU A 196 -5.91 -8.15 -21.84
CA LEU A 196 -6.59 -7.49 -20.73
C LEU A 196 -5.72 -6.34 -20.25
N SER A 197 -6.29 -5.15 -20.24
CA SER A 197 -5.59 -3.95 -19.78
C SER A 197 -5.74 -3.77 -18.26
N PRO A 198 -4.90 -2.96 -17.61
CA PRO A 198 -5.14 -2.54 -16.22
C PRO A 198 -6.49 -1.84 -16.07
N PHE A 199 -7.05 -1.90 -14.86
CA PHE A 199 -8.21 -1.07 -14.52
C PHE A 199 -7.77 0.36 -14.29
N PHE A 200 -8.34 1.27 -15.08
CA PHE A 200 -8.30 2.70 -14.79
C PHE A 200 -9.67 3.09 -14.24
N SER A 201 -9.71 3.54 -12.97
CA SER A 201 -10.95 3.71 -12.22
C SER A 201 -11.72 2.37 -12.13
N ASP A 202 -12.98 2.32 -12.55
CA ASP A 202 -13.82 1.13 -12.50
C ASP A 202 -13.88 0.35 -13.81
N MET A 203 -13.08 0.69 -14.84
CA MET A 203 -13.18 0.10 -16.18
C MET A 203 -11.84 -0.38 -16.74
N THR A 204 -11.91 -1.45 -17.53
CA THR A 204 -10.79 -1.90 -18.36
C THR A 204 -11.28 -2.41 -19.73
N GLY A 205 -10.40 -2.31 -20.72
CA GLY A 205 -10.57 -2.86 -22.05
C GLY A 205 -10.10 -4.31 -22.12
N VAL A 206 -10.88 -5.14 -22.81
CA VAL A 206 -10.53 -6.55 -23.05
C VAL A 206 -10.72 -6.92 -24.51
N THR A 207 -9.92 -7.87 -24.97
CA THR A 207 -10.13 -8.58 -26.22
C THR A 207 -10.17 -10.08 -25.94
N THR A 208 -11.16 -10.79 -26.48
CA THR A 208 -11.32 -12.24 -26.29
C THR A 208 -10.61 -13.04 -27.38
N ASN A 209 -10.46 -14.35 -27.16
CA ASN A 209 -9.97 -15.28 -28.19
C ASN A 209 -10.87 -15.37 -29.44
N LYS A 210 -12.13 -14.91 -29.35
CA LYS A 210 -13.05 -14.77 -30.48
C LYS A 210 -12.90 -13.45 -31.24
N GLY A 211 -11.97 -12.58 -30.82
CA GLY A 211 -11.74 -11.27 -31.41
C GLY A 211 -12.79 -10.22 -31.01
N GLU A 212 -13.58 -10.46 -29.97
CA GLU A 212 -14.53 -9.47 -29.45
C GLU A 212 -13.78 -8.47 -28.56
N SER A 213 -14.04 -7.18 -28.75
CA SER A 213 -13.48 -6.11 -27.92
C SER A 213 -14.57 -5.37 -27.15
N TYR A 214 -14.41 -5.21 -25.84
CA TYR A 214 -15.40 -4.56 -24.98
C TYR A 214 -14.76 -3.98 -23.72
N PHE A 215 -15.49 -3.06 -23.07
CA PHE A 215 -15.16 -2.60 -21.72
C PHE A 215 -15.88 -3.46 -20.68
N ILE A 216 -15.17 -3.80 -19.60
CA ILE A 216 -15.74 -4.43 -18.40
C ILE A 216 -15.58 -3.51 -17.20
N LYS A 217 -16.53 -3.60 -16.28
CA LYS A 217 -16.45 -2.93 -14.98
C LYS A 217 -15.88 -3.85 -13.90
N THR A 218 -15.38 -3.27 -12.80
CA THR A 218 -14.88 -4.01 -11.63
C THR A 218 -15.93 -4.92 -10.97
N ASN A 219 -17.22 -4.71 -11.23
CA ASN A 219 -18.31 -5.60 -10.82
C ASN A 219 -18.61 -6.72 -11.83
N ASN A 220 -17.71 -6.93 -12.79
CA ASN A 220 -17.80 -7.93 -13.86
C ASN A 220 -18.96 -7.74 -14.85
N MET A 221 -19.55 -6.54 -14.91
CA MET A 221 -20.53 -6.22 -15.94
C MET A 221 -19.83 -5.81 -17.23
N LYS A 222 -20.19 -6.47 -18.33
CA LYS A 222 -19.88 -5.98 -19.68
C LYS A 222 -20.58 -4.64 -19.87
N TYR A 223 -19.79 -3.59 -20.11
CA TYR A 223 -20.31 -2.23 -20.19
C TYR A 223 -20.73 -1.87 -21.63
N LEU A 224 -19.83 -2.06 -22.59
CA LEU A 224 -20.09 -1.78 -23.99
C LEU A 224 -19.24 -2.67 -24.90
N CYS A 225 -19.80 -3.10 -26.03
CA CYS A 225 -19.12 -3.91 -27.05
C CYS A 225 -18.80 -3.06 -28.27
N SER A 226 -17.61 -3.22 -28.82
CA SER A 226 -17.28 -2.62 -30.12
C SER A 226 -17.85 -3.45 -31.27
N GLU A 227 -18.28 -2.78 -32.32
CA GLU A 227 -18.53 -3.40 -33.63
C GLU A 227 -17.23 -3.64 -34.42
N LYS A 228 -16.13 -3.00 -34.00
CA LYS A 228 -14.81 -3.14 -34.61
C LYS A 228 -14.00 -4.23 -33.90
N HIS A 229 -13.11 -4.86 -34.65
CA HIS A 229 -12.13 -5.79 -34.12
C HIS A 229 -10.82 -5.05 -33.81
N TYR A 230 -10.38 -5.14 -32.55
CA TYR A 230 -9.07 -4.63 -32.12
C TYR A 230 -8.17 -5.77 -31.70
N SER A 231 -6.89 -5.72 -32.10
CA SER A 231 -5.88 -6.65 -31.60
C SER A 231 -5.47 -6.34 -30.16
N TYR A 232 -5.67 -5.10 -29.71
CA TYR A 232 -5.49 -4.66 -28.33
C TYR A 232 -6.46 -3.53 -28.01
N LEU A 233 -7.00 -3.54 -26.79
CA LEU A 233 -7.84 -2.46 -26.25
C LEU A 233 -7.39 -2.12 -24.82
N GLY A 234 -6.89 -0.90 -24.66
CA GLY A 234 -6.49 -0.26 -23.42
C GLY A 234 -7.65 -0.05 -22.45
N GLY A 235 -7.34 0.19 -21.18
CA GLY A 235 -8.33 0.68 -20.22
C GLY A 235 -8.77 2.11 -20.56
N LEU A 236 -9.98 2.49 -20.13
CA LEU A 236 -10.50 3.84 -20.35
C LEU A 236 -9.93 4.79 -19.29
N SER A 237 -8.91 5.55 -19.65
CA SER A 237 -8.28 6.57 -18.80
C SER A 237 -8.64 7.96 -19.33
N GLU A 238 -9.14 8.83 -18.44
CA GLU A 238 -9.53 10.21 -18.80
C GLU A 238 -10.51 10.28 -20.00
N GLY A 239 -11.37 9.26 -20.14
CA GLY A 239 -12.35 9.17 -21.22
C GLY A 239 -11.80 8.68 -22.56
N LEU A 240 -10.51 8.32 -22.64
CA LEU A 240 -9.85 7.78 -23.82
C LEU A 240 -9.27 6.39 -23.53
N ALA A 241 -9.30 5.52 -24.52
CA ALA A 241 -8.61 4.24 -24.51
C ALA A 241 -7.75 4.10 -25.76
N VAL A 242 -6.59 3.47 -25.62
CA VAL A 242 -5.77 3.10 -26.77
C VAL A 242 -6.37 1.86 -27.42
N ALA A 243 -6.61 1.89 -28.72
CA ALA A 243 -7.11 0.76 -29.47
C ALA A 243 -6.19 0.48 -30.68
N VAL A 244 -5.83 -0.78 -30.88
CA VAL A 244 -4.95 -1.19 -31.98
C VAL A 244 -5.74 -1.96 -33.02
N ARG A 245 -5.70 -1.47 -34.26
CA ARG A 245 -6.32 -2.10 -35.44
C ARG A 245 -5.38 -1.95 -36.62
N ASP A 246 -5.22 -3.01 -37.41
CA ASP A 246 -4.36 -3.00 -38.60
C ASP A 246 -2.91 -2.53 -38.30
N ASN A 247 -2.37 -2.92 -37.14
CA ASN A 247 -1.06 -2.48 -36.61
C ASN A 247 -0.91 -0.95 -36.47
N LYS A 248 -2.03 -0.23 -36.30
CA LYS A 248 -2.07 1.20 -36.02
C LYS A 248 -2.80 1.47 -34.72
N TYR A 249 -2.31 2.48 -34.01
CA TYR A 249 -2.83 2.90 -32.73
C TYR A 249 -3.81 4.07 -32.91
N TYR A 250 -4.93 4.00 -32.20
CA TYR A 250 -5.97 5.01 -32.17
C TYR A 250 -6.31 5.32 -30.72
N TYR A 251 -6.68 6.57 -30.44
CA TYR A 251 -7.44 6.86 -29.22
C TYR A 251 -8.92 6.77 -29.56
N VAL A 252 -9.66 6.00 -28.77
CA VAL A 252 -11.12 5.87 -28.87
C VAL A 252 -11.76 6.36 -27.58
N ASP A 253 -12.95 6.95 -27.67
CA ASP A 253 -13.73 7.28 -26.47
C ASP A 253 -14.45 6.04 -25.91
N GLY A 254 -15.13 6.20 -24.78
CA GLY A 254 -15.91 5.14 -24.13
C GLY A 254 -17.06 4.57 -24.98
N THR A 255 -17.34 5.15 -26.15
CA THR A 255 -18.31 4.65 -27.14
C THR A 255 -17.66 3.98 -28.36
N PHE A 256 -16.32 3.79 -28.34
CA PHE A 256 -15.50 3.30 -29.45
C PHE A 256 -15.41 4.23 -30.66
N ARG A 257 -15.80 5.50 -30.54
CA ARG A 257 -15.55 6.49 -31.58
C ARG A 257 -14.05 6.82 -31.59
N GLU A 258 -13.41 6.65 -32.74
CA GLU A 258 -12.02 7.07 -32.95
C GLU A 258 -11.93 8.60 -32.82
N VAL A 259 -11.12 9.06 -31.88
CA VAL A 259 -10.89 10.47 -31.57
C VAL A 259 -9.60 10.96 -32.23
N TYR A 260 -8.51 10.18 -32.08
CA TYR A 260 -7.19 10.50 -32.64
C TYR A 260 -6.52 9.28 -33.28
N GLY A 261 -5.54 9.53 -34.15
CA GLY A 261 -4.79 8.53 -34.90
C GLY A 261 -5.05 8.59 -36.42
N PRO A 262 -4.51 7.64 -37.20
CA PRO A 262 -3.65 6.53 -36.77
C PRO A 262 -2.23 6.99 -36.40
N TYR A 263 -1.66 6.33 -35.38
CA TYR A 263 -0.26 6.46 -34.98
C TYR A 263 0.51 5.15 -35.16
N GLU A 264 1.84 5.22 -35.19
CA GLU A 264 2.71 4.03 -35.12
C GLU A 264 2.71 3.42 -33.72
N PHE A 265 2.53 4.25 -32.69
CA PHE A 265 2.40 3.88 -31.29
C PHE A 265 1.62 4.98 -30.56
N ALA A 266 0.88 4.61 -29.52
CA ALA A 266 0.23 5.54 -28.61
C ALA A 266 0.22 4.94 -27.19
N SER A 267 0.59 5.75 -26.21
CA SER A 267 0.61 5.38 -24.79
C SER A 267 -0.73 5.68 -24.11
N THR A 268 -0.94 5.17 -22.91
CA THR A 268 -2.11 5.51 -22.09
C THR A 268 -2.13 7.02 -21.79
N MET A 269 -3.29 7.67 -21.98
CA MET A 269 -3.51 9.07 -21.59
C MET A 269 -3.66 9.16 -20.07
N LYS A 270 -2.77 9.91 -19.41
CA LYS A 270 -2.79 10.10 -17.97
C LYS A 270 -2.18 11.45 -17.60
N ASN A 271 -2.81 12.12 -16.64
CA ASN A 271 -2.52 13.49 -16.25
C ASN A 271 -2.49 14.43 -17.46
N GLU A 272 -3.47 14.28 -18.35
CA GLU A 272 -3.66 15.08 -19.57
C GLU A 272 -2.52 14.94 -20.62
N VAL A 273 -1.61 13.98 -20.44
CA VAL A 273 -0.46 13.77 -21.33
C VAL A 273 -0.39 12.33 -21.82
N ALA A 274 -0.01 12.14 -23.09
CA ALA A 274 0.36 10.85 -23.62
C ALA A 274 1.55 10.95 -24.59
N ALA A 275 2.26 9.83 -24.76
CA ALA A 275 3.30 9.68 -25.77
C ALA A 275 2.73 9.01 -27.03
N ILE A 276 3.03 9.58 -28.20
CA ILE A 276 2.72 8.97 -29.49
C ILE A 276 3.99 8.81 -30.32
N LYS A 277 3.95 7.90 -31.29
CA LYS A 277 4.96 7.80 -32.34
C LYS A 277 4.34 8.03 -33.71
N LYS A 278 4.95 8.94 -34.48
CA LYS A 278 4.55 9.27 -35.84
C LYS A 278 5.78 9.67 -36.64
N ASP A 279 5.86 9.21 -37.89
CA ASP A 279 6.97 9.48 -38.80
C ASP A 279 8.33 9.05 -38.19
N GLY A 280 8.31 7.92 -37.47
CA GLY A 280 9.49 7.36 -36.79
C GLY A 280 9.97 8.10 -35.53
N LYS A 281 9.30 9.18 -35.11
CA LYS A 281 9.69 10.01 -33.94
C LYS A 281 8.61 10.05 -32.86
N TYR A 282 9.03 10.27 -31.62
CA TYR A 282 8.12 10.38 -30.47
C TYR A 282 7.71 11.82 -30.21
N TYR A 283 6.46 12.00 -29.80
CA TYR A 283 5.88 13.28 -29.39
C TYR A 283 5.06 13.10 -28.12
N LEU A 284 5.00 14.16 -27.31
CA LEU A 284 3.99 14.28 -26.27
C LEU A 284 2.75 14.95 -26.87
N ILE A 285 1.56 14.51 -26.47
CA ILE A 285 0.29 15.14 -26.82
C ILE A 285 -0.53 15.46 -25.58
N ASP A 286 -1.31 16.54 -25.66
CA ASP A 286 -2.30 16.88 -24.66
C ASP A 286 -3.57 16.03 -24.82
N HIS A 287 -4.51 16.18 -23.88
CA HIS A 287 -5.81 15.51 -23.91
C HIS A 287 -6.61 15.80 -25.20
N SER A 288 -6.37 16.96 -25.83
CA SER A 288 -7.00 17.36 -27.09
C SER A 288 -6.30 16.80 -28.34
N GLY A 289 -5.20 16.04 -28.18
CA GLY A 289 -4.40 15.47 -29.25
C GLY A 289 -3.41 16.45 -29.90
N ASN A 290 -3.23 17.65 -29.33
CA ASN A 290 -2.24 18.61 -29.81
C ASN A 290 -0.86 18.22 -29.31
N ILE A 291 0.16 18.42 -30.14
CA ILE A 291 1.56 18.20 -29.73
C ILE A 291 1.93 19.19 -28.63
N ILE A 292 2.47 18.67 -27.54
CA ILE A 292 3.04 19.44 -26.43
C ILE A 292 4.50 19.78 -26.78
N GLY A 293 4.88 21.04 -26.57
CA GLY A 293 6.20 21.55 -26.92
C GLY A 293 6.40 21.74 -28.44
N LYS A 294 7.66 21.94 -28.85
CA LYS A 294 8.03 22.20 -30.26
C LYS A 294 8.90 21.12 -30.89
N ASP A 295 9.45 20.23 -30.07
CA ASP A 295 10.43 19.23 -30.47
C ASP A 295 9.83 17.82 -30.46
N HIS A 296 10.50 16.94 -31.17
CA HIS A 296 10.28 15.50 -31.09
C HIS A 296 11.40 14.86 -30.27
N TYR A 297 11.18 13.62 -29.86
CA TYR A 297 12.10 12.85 -29.04
C TYR A 297 12.51 11.55 -29.74
N ASP A 298 13.69 11.05 -29.36
CA ASP A 298 14.17 9.75 -29.84
C ASP A 298 13.49 8.59 -29.11
N ASP A 299 13.07 8.82 -27.87
CA ASP A 299 12.34 7.86 -27.02
C ASP A 299 11.62 8.58 -25.88
N ILE A 300 10.61 7.95 -25.29
CA ILE A 300 9.90 8.43 -24.09
C ILE A 300 9.70 7.22 -23.16
N LYS A 301 10.06 7.36 -21.88
CA LYS A 301 9.89 6.27 -20.92
C LYS A 301 8.42 6.07 -20.54
N LEU A 302 8.05 4.80 -20.42
CA LEU A 302 6.72 4.33 -20.04
C LEU A 302 6.85 3.34 -18.89
N ASP A 303 5.86 3.33 -17.99
CA ASP A 303 5.73 2.31 -16.96
C ASP A 303 5.15 1.00 -17.54
N ASP A 304 4.94 0.00 -16.68
CA ASP A 304 4.37 -1.30 -17.07
C ASP A 304 2.91 -1.22 -17.61
N TYR A 305 2.30 -0.03 -17.62
CA TYR A 305 0.93 0.25 -18.05
C TYR A 305 0.86 1.25 -19.22
N ASP A 306 1.99 1.42 -19.91
CA ASP A 306 2.15 2.35 -21.02
C ASP A 306 1.84 3.82 -20.63
N ILE A 307 2.10 4.21 -19.37
CA ILE A 307 1.94 5.60 -18.92
C ILE A 307 3.29 6.31 -18.90
N CYS A 308 3.34 7.50 -19.50
CA CYS A 308 4.54 8.36 -19.48
C CYS A 308 4.52 9.43 -18.38
N CYS A 309 3.35 9.74 -17.81
CA CYS A 309 3.15 10.90 -16.93
C CYS A 309 2.31 10.54 -15.69
N ASN A 310 2.94 10.01 -14.63
CA ASN A 310 2.26 9.75 -13.36
C ASN A 310 2.36 10.93 -12.36
N GLN A 311 3.45 11.71 -12.40
CA GLN A 311 3.74 12.82 -11.45
C GLN A 311 4.06 14.15 -12.16
N ASP A 312 3.34 14.45 -13.23
CA ASP A 312 3.53 15.65 -14.08
C ASP A 312 4.95 15.82 -14.65
N VAL A 313 5.76 14.75 -14.62
CA VAL A 313 7.14 14.73 -15.10
C VAL A 313 7.37 13.49 -15.95
N ILE A 314 7.96 13.71 -17.11
CA ILE A 314 8.21 12.70 -18.14
C ILE A 314 9.71 12.60 -18.42
N PHE A 315 10.20 11.38 -18.61
CA PHE A 315 11.56 11.15 -19.10
C PHE A 315 11.56 11.01 -20.62
N VAL A 316 12.20 11.96 -21.30
CA VAL A 316 12.29 12.03 -22.76
C VAL A 316 13.75 11.91 -23.20
N LYS A 317 14.02 11.19 -24.29
CA LYS A 317 15.37 10.99 -24.81
C LYS A 317 15.70 11.99 -25.91
N LYS A 318 16.81 12.69 -25.74
CA LYS A 318 17.40 13.61 -26.73
C LYS A 318 18.92 13.58 -26.57
N ASP A 319 19.66 13.61 -27.67
CA ASP A 319 21.13 13.60 -27.68
C ASP A 319 21.72 12.43 -26.87
N ASP A 320 21.19 11.22 -27.08
CA ASP A 320 21.60 9.97 -26.41
C ASP A 320 21.45 9.92 -24.88
N LYS A 321 20.73 10.88 -24.28
CA LYS A 321 20.45 10.92 -22.84
C LYS A 321 18.96 11.14 -22.56
N TYR A 322 18.51 10.68 -21.41
CA TYR A 322 17.19 11.04 -20.90
C TYR A 322 17.25 12.34 -20.12
N HIS A 323 16.27 13.19 -20.37
CA HIS A 323 16.01 14.47 -19.72
C HIS A 323 14.64 14.40 -19.08
N MET A 324 14.42 15.20 -18.04
CA MET A 324 13.10 15.35 -17.44
C MET A 324 12.42 16.58 -18.06
N VAL A 325 11.17 16.44 -18.42
CA VAL A 325 10.29 17.54 -18.83
C VAL A 325 9.00 17.49 -18.03
N ASP A 326 8.36 18.64 -17.83
CA ASP A 326 7.03 18.70 -17.23
C ASP A 326 5.93 18.39 -18.26
N LYS A 327 4.67 18.46 -17.83
CA LYS A 327 3.50 18.25 -18.68
C LYS A 327 3.33 19.27 -19.81
N ASP A 328 4.02 20.40 -19.75
CA ASP A 328 4.03 21.42 -20.81
C ASP A 328 5.22 21.23 -21.77
N GLY A 329 6.05 20.22 -21.52
CA GLY A 329 7.24 19.90 -22.30
C GLY A 329 8.45 20.77 -21.96
N GLU A 330 8.37 21.55 -20.88
CA GLU A 330 9.47 22.41 -20.43
C GLU A 330 10.45 21.60 -19.57
N SER A 331 11.74 21.95 -19.64
CA SER A 331 12.78 21.17 -18.96
C SER A 331 12.70 21.27 -17.44
N VAL A 332 12.75 20.11 -16.78
CA VAL A 332 12.78 19.98 -15.31
C VAL A 332 14.21 19.67 -14.85
N GLY A 333 14.81 20.61 -14.12
CA GLY A 333 16.18 20.49 -13.66
C GLY A 333 17.22 20.59 -14.78
N LYS A 334 18.47 20.19 -14.49
CA LYS A 334 19.60 20.26 -15.44
C LYS A 334 20.33 18.92 -15.62
N SER A 335 19.91 17.91 -14.87
CA SER A 335 20.56 16.60 -14.87
C SER A 335 20.11 15.79 -16.09
N THR A 336 21.02 14.99 -16.63
CA THR A 336 20.71 14.04 -17.71
C THR A 336 21.15 12.64 -17.30
N PHE A 337 20.48 11.63 -17.85
CA PHE A 337 20.60 10.25 -17.39
C PHE A 337 20.91 9.30 -18.56
N GLU A 338 21.64 8.23 -18.26
CA GLU A 338 21.87 7.13 -19.22
C GLU A 338 20.60 6.34 -19.49
N ASP A 339 19.75 6.21 -18.47
CA ASP A 339 18.48 5.49 -18.49
C ASP A 339 17.59 5.99 -17.34
N ALA A 340 16.30 5.69 -17.39
CA ALA A 340 15.34 6.03 -16.34
C ALA A 340 14.16 5.04 -16.29
N VAL A 341 13.56 4.89 -15.13
CA VAL A 341 12.22 4.31 -14.96
C VAL A 341 11.31 5.49 -14.62
N PRO A 342 10.14 5.65 -15.27
CA PRO A 342 9.29 6.80 -15.03
C PRO A 342 8.77 6.84 -13.58
N PHE A 343 8.27 8.00 -13.17
CA PHE A 343 7.61 8.12 -11.88
C PHE A 343 6.38 7.21 -11.82
N GLU A 344 6.04 6.78 -10.60
CA GLU A 344 4.88 5.96 -10.28
C GLU A 344 3.97 6.78 -9.36
N ASP A 345 3.35 6.18 -8.34
CA ASP A 345 2.53 6.90 -7.37
C ASP A 345 3.34 7.80 -6.40
N ASP A 346 4.65 7.57 -6.27
CA ASP A 346 5.54 8.40 -5.45
C ASP A 346 6.39 9.38 -6.26
N ASN A 347 6.80 10.48 -5.62
CA ASN A 347 7.67 11.52 -6.19
C ASN A 347 9.16 11.14 -6.24
N MET A 348 9.50 9.86 -6.46
CA MET A 348 10.90 9.41 -6.56
C MET A 348 11.11 8.39 -7.68
N ALA A 349 11.70 8.84 -8.79
CA ALA A 349 11.98 7.99 -9.95
C ALA A 349 13.39 7.42 -9.93
N ALA A 350 13.54 6.19 -10.44
CA ALA A 350 14.85 5.56 -10.60
C ALA A 350 15.55 6.08 -11.86
N VAL A 351 16.82 6.48 -11.73
CA VAL A 351 17.63 6.98 -12.85
C VAL A 351 19.01 6.36 -12.85
N LYS A 352 19.56 6.15 -14.06
CA LYS A 352 20.88 5.55 -14.26
C LYS A 352 21.92 6.60 -14.61
N SER A 353 23.05 6.56 -13.91
CA SER A 353 24.22 7.39 -14.19
C SER A 353 25.49 6.64 -13.85
N LYS A 354 26.48 6.68 -14.74
CA LYS A 354 27.77 5.97 -14.61
C LYS A 354 27.56 4.47 -14.37
N GLY A 355 26.61 3.87 -15.08
CA GLY A 355 26.32 2.45 -15.02
C GLY A 355 25.58 1.95 -13.76
N LYS A 356 25.18 2.84 -12.84
CA LYS A 356 24.46 2.49 -11.60
C LYS A 356 23.15 3.25 -11.49
N TRP A 357 22.22 2.71 -10.71
CA TRP A 357 20.90 3.29 -10.46
C TRP A 357 20.84 4.00 -9.11
N GLY A 358 20.24 5.19 -9.13
CA GLY A 358 19.89 6.02 -7.97
C GLY A 358 18.50 6.59 -8.17
N PHE A 359 18.14 7.63 -7.41
CA PHE A 359 16.80 8.18 -7.41
C PHE A 359 16.80 9.70 -7.42
N VAL A 360 15.88 10.26 -8.20
CA VAL A 360 15.62 11.70 -8.28
C VAL A 360 14.18 12.00 -7.87
N ASN A 361 13.94 13.18 -7.33
CA ASN A 361 12.58 13.68 -7.13
C ASN A 361 12.03 14.34 -8.40
N ASN A 362 10.76 14.75 -8.36
CA ASN A 362 10.07 15.45 -9.45
C ASN A 362 10.65 16.85 -9.76
N GLU A 363 11.51 17.43 -8.92
CA GLU A 363 12.28 18.63 -9.28
C GLU A 363 13.65 18.32 -9.92
N GLY A 364 13.96 17.04 -10.18
CA GLY A 364 15.21 16.60 -10.79
C GLY A 364 16.42 16.59 -9.84
N ALA A 365 16.19 16.75 -8.54
CA ALA A 365 17.22 16.65 -7.51
C ALA A 365 17.50 15.18 -7.16
N VAL A 366 18.78 14.80 -7.12
CA VAL A 366 19.21 13.45 -6.71
C VAL A 366 19.00 13.27 -5.21
N ILE A 367 18.04 12.42 -4.82
CA ILE A 367 17.71 12.11 -3.43
C ILE A 367 18.55 10.93 -2.93
N ILE A 368 18.73 9.91 -3.77
CA ILE A 368 19.59 8.75 -3.48
C ILE A 368 20.62 8.64 -4.58
N LYS A 369 21.90 8.71 -4.21
CA LYS A 369 23.00 8.65 -5.19
C LYS A 369 23.01 7.30 -5.92
N PRO A 370 23.39 7.27 -7.21
CA PRO A 370 23.50 6.02 -7.95
C PRO A 370 24.48 5.02 -7.33
N THR A 371 23.95 3.90 -6.82
CA THR A 371 24.73 2.83 -6.19
C THR A 371 24.23 1.42 -6.51
N TYR A 372 22.98 1.28 -6.97
CA TYR A 372 22.35 -0.01 -7.22
C TYR A 372 22.67 -0.55 -8.61
N GLU A 373 22.65 -1.88 -8.77
CA GLU A 373 22.85 -2.54 -10.06
C GLU A 373 21.69 -2.28 -11.02
N GLU A 374 20.47 -2.37 -10.49
CA GLU A 374 19.19 -2.09 -11.13
C GLU A 374 18.23 -1.53 -10.07
N ALA A 375 17.26 -0.73 -10.48
CA ALA A 375 16.22 -0.20 -9.60
C ALA A 375 14.94 0.08 -10.40
N LEU A 376 13.79 -0.05 -9.73
CA LEU A 376 12.51 0.49 -10.17
C LEU A 376 12.18 1.75 -9.34
N SER A 377 11.34 2.63 -9.88
CA SER A 377 10.86 3.83 -9.18
C SER A 377 10.08 3.50 -7.91
N PHE A 378 10.00 4.45 -6.99
CA PHE A 378 9.25 4.28 -5.74
C PHE A 378 7.75 4.17 -6.02
N SER A 379 7.10 3.24 -5.34
CA SER A 379 5.65 3.09 -5.28
C SER A 379 5.27 2.59 -3.88
N GLN A 380 4.25 3.21 -3.27
CA GLN A 380 3.82 2.93 -1.90
C GLN A 380 4.98 3.02 -0.89
N GLY A 381 5.84 4.04 -1.04
CA GLY A 381 6.98 4.30 -0.17
C GLY A 381 8.14 3.31 -0.28
N LEU A 382 8.10 2.41 -1.26
CA LEU A 382 9.08 1.34 -1.48
C LEU A 382 9.63 1.36 -2.91
N ALA A 383 10.90 1.03 -3.07
CA ALA A 383 11.50 0.79 -4.39
C ALA A 383 12.18 -0.56 -4.44
N ALA A 384 11.90 -1.33 -5.50
CA ALA A 384 12.61 -2.56 -5.79
C ALA A 384 14.03 -2.22 -6.28
N VAL A 385 15.05 -2.80 -5.66
CA VAL A 385 16.45 -2.59 -6.04
C VAL A 385 17.21 -3.90 -6.11
N LYS A 386 18.14 -3.98 -7.06
CA LYS A 386 19.04 -5.11 -7.21
C LYS A 386 20.38 -4.84 -6.57
N LYS A 387 20.82 -5.77 -5.73
CA LYS A 387 22.10 -5.75 -5.03
C LYS A 387 22.60 -7.17 -4.84
N ASP A 388 23.87 -7.39 -5.17
CA ASP A 388 24.50 -8.72 -5.05
C ASP A 388 23.72 -9.77 -5.85
N PHE A 389 23.31 -9.40 -7.08
CA PHE A 389 22.52 -10.20 -8.04
C PHE A 389 21.05 -10.46 -7.70
N TYR A 390 20.59 -10.15 -6.47
CA TYR A 390 19.21 -10.38 -6.06
C TYR A 390 18.43 -9.08 -5.87
N TRP A 391 17.11 -9.17 -6.02
CA TRP A 391 16.18 -8.08 -5.77
C TRP A 391 15.68 -8.08 -4.33
N GLY A 392 15.59 -6.89 -3.75
CA GLY A 392 14.97 -6.58 -2.46
C GLY A 392 14.29 -5.20 -2.53
N TYR A 393 13.88 -4.65 -1.40
CA TYR A 393 13.19 -3.35 -1.35
C TYR A 393 13.80 -2.42 -0.32
N ILE A 394 13.94 -1.15 -0.73
CA ILE A 394 14.35 -0.05 0.13
C ILE A 394 13.16 0.88 0.39
N ASN A 395 13.21 1.59 1.52
CA ASN A 395 12.32 2.71 1.77
C ASN A 395 12.91 4.05 1.28
N ALA A 396 12.14 5.13 1.37
CA ALA A 396 12.55 6.47 0.93
C ALA A 396 13.82 7.01 1.63
N ASN A 397 14.17 6.48 2.81
CA ASN A 397 15.41 6.81 3.52
C ASN A 397 16.61 5.98 3.07
N ASN A 398 16.51 5.27 1.93
CA ASN A 398 17.52 4.36 1.39
C ASN A 398 17.88 3.21 2.36
N LYS A 399 16.98 2.84 3.26
CA LYS A 399 17.17 1.69 4.16
C LYS A 399 16.59 0.44 3.49
N MET A 400 17.38 -0.61 3.40
CA MET A 400 16.90 -1.94 2.99
C MET A 400 15.91 -2.48 4.04
N VAL A 401 14.65 -2.62 3.65
CA VAL A 401 13.54 -3.07 4.52
C VAL A 401 13.08 -4.48 4.18
N ILE A 402 13.21 -4.89 2.91
CA ILE A 402 13.09 -6.30 2.49
C ILE A 402 14.43 -6.69 1.87
N LYS A 403 15.14 -7.63 2.50
CA LYS A 403 16.49 -8.02 2.07
C LYS A 403 16.47 -8.63 0.65
N PRO A 404 17.55 -8.43 -0.14
CA PRO A 404 17.68 -9.08 -1.44
C PRO A 404 17.59 -10.60 -1.32
N ALA A 405 16.59 -11.19 -1.98
CA ALA A 405 16.30 -12.62 -1.91
C ALA A 405 15.50 -13.16 -3.12
N PHE A 406 15.22 -12.32 -4.12
CA PHE A 406 14.39 -12.66 -5.27
C PHE A 406 15.18 -12.56 -6.57
N ASP A 407 14.87 -13.41 -7.55
CA ASP A 407 15.53 -13.39 -8.86
C ASP A 407 15.10 -12.16 -9.67
N LYS A 408 13.83 -11.75 -9.51
CA LYS A 408 13.24 -10.50 -10.02
C LYS A 408 12.21 -9.97 -9.02
N ALA A 409 11.95 -8.67 -9.09
CA ALA A 409 10.90 -8.00 -8.34
C ALA A 409 10.25 -6.92 -9.22
N LYS A 410 8.97 -6.64 -8.99
CA LYS A 410 8.24 -5.50 -9.55
C LYS A 410 7.78 -4.56 -8.41
N ASN A 411 7.19 -3.42 -8.76
CA ASN A 411 6.75 -2.42 -7.78
C ASN A 411 5.61 -2.93 -6.89
N PHE A 412 5.56 -2.41 -5.65
CA PHE A 412 4.39 -2.57 -4.78
C PHE A 412 3.23 -1.73 -5.31
N ARG A 413 2.07 -2.36 -5.48
CA ARG A 413 0.78 -1.72 -5.75
C ARG A 413 -0.31 -2.53 -5.06
N ASP A 414 -1.34 -1.85 -4.55
CA ASP A 414 -2.39 -2.45 -3.72
C ASP A 414 -1.83 -3.39 -2.63
N ASN A 415 -0.75 -2.95 -1.95
CA ASN A 415 -0.08 -3.68 -0.88
C ASN A 415 0.57 -5.02 -1.28
N MET A 416 0.75 -5.25 -2.59
CA MET A 416 1.31 -6.47 -3.15
C MET A 416 2.37 -6.18 -4.22
N ALA A 417 3.37 -7.05 -4.36
CA ALA A 417 4.38 -6.92 -5.40
C ALA A 417 4.69 -8.28 -6.04
N PRO A 418 4.71 -8.39 -7.39
CA PRO A 418 5.23 -9.55 -8.09
C PRO A 418 6.71 -9.79 -7.79
N ILE A 419 7.06 -11.04 -7.54
CA ILE A 419 8.44 -11.50 -7.38
C ILE A 419 8.65 -12.79 -8.17
N LEU A 420 9.84 -12.93 -8.76
CA LEU A 420 10.30 -14.20 -9.31
C LEU A 420 11.16 -14.89 -8.26
N LYS A 421 10.76 -16.10 -7.88
CA LYS A 421 11.51 -16.93 -6.93
C LYS A 421 11.30 -18.40 -7.26
N ASP A 422 12.40 -19.15 -7.26
CA ASP A 422 12.42 -20.59 -7.55
C ASP A 422 11.86 -20.90 -8.97
N GLY A 423 12.12 -20.00 -9.93
CA GLY A 423 11.71 -20.15 -11.33
C GLY A 423 10.28 -19.75 -11.66
N PHE A 424 9.49 -19.29 -10.68
CA PHE A 424 8.09 -18.92 -10.88
C PHE A 424 7.75 -17.54 -10.34
N TRP A 425 6.83 -16.85 -11.01
CA TRP A 425 6.26 -15.62 -10.48
C TRP A 425 5.26 -15.93 -9.37
N LYS A 426 5.32 -15.12 -8.32
CA LYS A 426 4.49 -15.13 -7.11
C LYS A 426 4.26 -13.69 -6.69
N TYR A 427 3.49 -13.47 -5.62
CA TYR A 427 3.39 -12.16 -4.98
C TYR A 427 3.97 -12.20 -3.58
N ILE A 428 4.56 -11.10 -3.14
CA ILE A 428 4.62 -10.76 -1.71
C ILE A 428 3.46 -9.83 -1.37
N LYS A 429 2.86 -10.03 -0.20
CA LYS A 429 1.83 -9.17 0.37
C LYS A 429 2.32 -8.66 1.72
N LEU A 430 2.29 -7.34 1.95
CA LEU A 430 2.62 -6.82 3.28
C LEU A 430 1.53 -7.23 4.27
N ASP A 431 1.95 -7.60 5.48
CA ASP A 431 1.05 -8.02 6.56
C ASP A 431 0.21 -6.84 7.10
N VAL A 432 0.63 -5.61 6.77
CA VAL A 432 -0.02 -4.38 7.18
C VAL A 432 -0.37 -3.61 5.92
N SER A 433 -1.64 -3.29 5.72
CA SER A 433 -2.06 -2.34 4.68
C SER A 433 -1.79 -0.91 5.12
N GLU A 434 -1.31 -0.05 4.21
CA GLU A 434 -1.10 1.38 4.48
C GLU A 434 -2.37 2.16 4.82
#